data_AF-A0A820A6U5-F1
#
_entry.id   AF-A0A820A6U5-F1
#
_cell.length_a   1.000
_cell.length_b   1.000
_cell.length_c   1.000
_cell.angle_alpha   90.00
_cell.angle_beta   90.00
_cell.angle_gamma   90.00
#
_symmetry.space_group_name_H-M   'P 1'
#
loop_
_entity.id
_entity.type
_entity.pdbx_description
1 polymer ?
#
loop_
_entity_poly.entity_id
_entity_poly.type
_entity_poly.pdbx_seq_one_letter_code
_entity_poly.pdbx_strand_id
1 'polypeptide(L)'
;MNRQTNPVEFAELSKLIRKKIREDHEKLRTERLLKTIEERQSLKKRQRELRQQTVMMSALKVEDGTNLTKRFDMERRIQEYYTSMFASKSVVPLVDDNRAEEEMPQILISEVRTAVQSRQSTWYRWYHERSTKIWWIRIVENNRQTIQRMLKD
;
A
#
# COMPACT_ATOMS: atom_id res chain seq x y z
N MET A 1 -23.61 19.70 8.17
CA MET A 1 -23.80 20.19 9.56
C MET A 1 -22.99 21.46 9.73
N ASN A 2 -23.65 22.58 10.04
CA ASN A 2 -22.99 23.87 10.20
C ASN A 2 -22.39 23.98 11.62
N ARG A 3 -21.18 24.54 11.76
CA ARG A 3 -20.45 24.62 13.04
C ARG A 3 -21.19 25.46 14.09
N GLN A 4 -22.08 26.34 13.63
CA GLN A 4 -22.82 27.32 14.42
C GLN A 4 -24.17 26.81 14.95
N THR A 5 -24.74 25.73 14.38
CA THR A 5 -26.08 25.24 14.73
C THR A 5 -26.12 24.34 15.97
N ASN A 6 -25.03 23.64 16.28
CA ASN A 6 -24.88 22.90 17.55
C ASN A 6 -23.38 22.69 17.88
N PRO A 7 -22.74 23.61 18.62
CA PRO A 7 -21.30 23.60 18.84
C PRO A 7 -20.82 22.46 19.74
N VAL A 8 -21.69 21.94 20.62
CA VAL A 8 -21.37 20.86 21.56
C VAL A 8 -21.30 19.52 20.81
N GLU A 9 -22.33 19.19 20.02
CA GLU A 9 -22.34 17.98 19.19
C GLU A 9 -21.18 17.94 18.19
N PHE A 10 -20.85 19.09 17.57
CA PHE A 10 -19.71 19.18 16.67
C PHE A 10 -18.37 18.90 17.38
N ALA A 11 -18.22 19.40 18.61
CA ALA A 11 -17.02 19.18 19.40
C ALA A 11 -16.87 17.72 19.83
N GLU A 12 -17.98 17.05 20.19
CA GLU A 12 -18.01 15.63 20.54
C GLU A 12 -17.70 14.74 19.34
N LEU A 13 -18.34 14.98 18.20
CA LEU A 13 -18.03 14.29 16.94
C LEU A 13 -16.58 14.46 16.53
N SER A 14 -16.04 15.68 16.65
CA SER A 14 -14.63 15.96 16.36
C SER A 14 -13.68 15.18 17.28
N LYS A 15 -14.03 15.01 18.57
CA LYS A 15 -13.26 14.19 19.51
C LYS A 15 -13.32 12.71 19.11
N LEU A 16 -14.51 12.20 18.77
CA LEU A 16 -14.71 10.82 18.34
C LEU A 16 -13.94 10.50 17.05
N ILE A 17 -13.96 11.40 16.06
CA ILE A 17 -13.22 11.25 14.82
C ILE A 17 -11.71 11.17 15.09
N ARG A 18 -11.17 12.09 15.90
CA ARG A 18 -9.74 12.06 16.28
C ARG A 18 -9.36 10.78 17.03
N LYS A 19 -10.25 10.28 17.90
CA LYS A 19 -10.05 9.02 18.62
C LYS A 19 -10.01 7.84 17.65
N LYS A 20 -10.98 7.76 16.74
CA LYS A 20 -11.05 6.72 15.71
C LYS A 20 -9.84 6.71 14.79
N ILE A 21 -9.40 7.89 14.34
CA ILE A 21 -8.19 8.03 13.53
C ILE A 21 -6.97 7.47 14.30
N ARG A 22 -6.82 7.82 15.58
CA ARG A 22 -5.73 7.31 16.42
C ARG A 22 -5.77 5.79 16.55
N GLU A 23 -6.93 5.22 16.85
CA GLU A 23 -7.13 3.77 16.95
C GLU A 23 -6.78 3.05 15.64
N ASP A 24 -7.18 3.61 14.49
CA ASP A 24 -6.86 3.06 13.17
C ASP A 24 -5.35 3.12 12.88
N HIS A 25 -4.67 4.22 13.26
CA HIS A 25 -3.21 4.31 13.13
C HIS A 25 -2.48 3.27 14.01
N GLU A 26 -2.95 3.07 15.24
CA GLU A 26 -2.39 2.07 16.15
C GLU A 26 -2.61 0.65 15.63
N LYS A 27 -3.81 0.35 15.13
CA LYS A 27 -4.15 -0.93 14.52
C LYS A 27 -3.30 -1.23 13.28
N LEU A 28 -3.15 -0.24 12.39
CA LEU A 28 -2.30 -0.39 11.20
C LEU A 28 -0.84 -0.65 11.59
N ARG A 29 -0.36 0.00 12.66
CA ARG A 29 1.01 -0.20 13.16
C ARG A 29 1.19 -1.62 13.72
N THR A 30 0.25 -2.12 14.51
CA THR A 30 0.33 -3.49 15.07
C THR A 30 0.23 -4.54 13.97
N GLU A 31 -0.67 -4.38 13.00
CA GLU A 31 -0.79 -5.29 11.85
C GLU A 31 0.50 -5.35 11.03
N ARG A 32 1.15 -4.21 10.78
CA ARG A 32 2.45 -4.18 10.07
C ARG A 32 3.56 -4.88 10.86
N LEU A 33 3.58 -4.73 12.18
CA LEU A 33 4.55 -5.42 13.04
C LEU A 33 4.31 -6.94 13.01
N LEU A 34 3.06 -7.38 13.17
CA LEU A 34 2.68 -8.79 13.10
C LEU A 34 3.06 -9.40 11.75
N LYS A 35 2.72 -8.74 10.65
CA LYS A 35 3.09 -9.17 9.30
C LYS A 35 4.61 -9.29 9.13
N THR A 36 5.38 -8.36 9.69
CA THR A 36 6.85 -8.42 9.63
C THR A 36 7.41 -9.60 10.42
N ILE A 37 6.81 -9.90 11.58
CA ILE A 37 7.15 -11.07 12.42
C ILE A 37 6.81 -12.38 11.68
N GLU A 38 5.61 -12.47 11.09
CA GLU A 38 5.15 -13.62 10.29
C GLU A 38 6.07 -13.88 9.08
N GLU A 39 6.49 -12.82 8.39
CA GLU A 39 7.40 -12.89 7.25
C GLU A 39 8.86 -13.22 7.67
N ARG A 40 9.13 -13.41 8.98
CA ARG A 40 10.48 -13.57 9.58
C ARG A 40 11.48 -12.53 9.09
N GLN A 41 10.98 -11.35 8.71
CA GLN A 41 11.81 -10.28 8.21
C GLN A 41 12.42 -9.51 9.38
N SER A 42 13.65 -9.05 9.19
CA SER A 42 14.30 -8.18 10.18
C SER A 42 13.49 -6.89 10.35
N LEU A 43 12.96 -6.68 11.57
CA LEU A 43 12.26 -5.45 11.94
C LEU A 43 13.11 -4.20 11.64
N LYS A 44 14.43 -4.27 11.85
CA LYS A 44 15.37 -3.20 11.53
C LYS A 44 15.42 -2.91 10.03
N LYS A 45 15.39 -3.94 9.18
CA LYS A 45 15.36 -3.81 7.72
C LYS A 45 14.06 -3.18 7.26
N ARG A 46 12.91 -3.69 7.71
CA ARG A 46 11.59 -3.13 7.39
C ARG A 46 11.44 -1.68 7.83
N GLN A 47 11.91 -1.34 9.03
CA GLN A 47 11.88 0.04 9.52
C GLN A 47 12.81 0.96 8.71
N ARG A 48 13.95 0.45 8.24
CA ARG A 48 14.85 1.18 7.32
C ARG A 48 14.19 1.40 5.97
N GLU A 49 13.57 0.40 5.38
CA GLU A 49 12.86 0.50 4.10
C GLU A 49 11.69 1.49 4.19
N LEU A 50 10.89 1.42 5.26
CA LEU A 50 9.82 2.39 5.51
C LEU A 50 10.38 3.81 5.61
N ARG A 51 11.49 4.02 6.34
CA ARG A 51 12.15 5.33 6.38
C ARG A 51 12.65 5.74 5.00
N GLN A 52 13.32 4.86 4.26
CA GLN A 52 13.84 5.18 2.93
C GLN A 52 12.75 5.51 1.91
N GLN A 53 11.60 4.83 1.98
CA GLN A 53 10.44 5.13 1.12
C GLN A 53 9.75 6.45 1.49
N THR A 54 9.85 6.89 2.76
CA THR A 54 9.16 8.10 3.25
C THR A 54 10.08 9.32 3.29
N VAL A 55 11.40 9.13 3.29
CA VAL A 55 12.38 10.22 3.33
C VAL A 55 12.43 10.88 1.97
N MET A 56 11.91 12.10 1.91
CA MET A 56 12.12 12.98 0.76
C MET A 56 13.59 13.34 0.63
N MET A 57 14.08 13.42 -0.60
CA MET A 57 15.43 13.88 -0.90
C MET A 57 15.61 15.31 -0.37
N SER A 58 16.62 15.51 0.49
CA SER A 58 16.87 16.79 1.17
C SER A 58 17.89 17.67 0.46
N ALA A 59 18.76 17.08 -0.36
CA ALA A 59 19.71 17.80 -1.17
C ALA A 59 20.10 17.02 -2.43
N LEU A 60 20.41 17.72 -3.50
CA LEU A 60 20.94 17.18 -4.75
C LEU A 60 22.29 17.82 -5.05
N LYS A 61 23.32 17.01 -5.27
CA LYS A 61 24.64 17.51 -5.67
C LYS A 61 24.67 17.76 -7.17
N VAL A 62 25.10 18.95 -7.58
CA VAL A 62 25.22 19.37 -8.98
C VAL A 62 26.65 19.14 -9.47
N GLU A 63 26.84 19.20 -10.78
CA GLU A 63 28.13 19.03 -11.47
C GLU A 63 29.20 20.00 -10.97
N ASP A 64 28.82 21.23 -10.61
CA ASP A 64 29.71 22.24 -9.99
C ASP A 64 30.13 21.89 -8.55
N GLY A 65 29.74 20.72 -8.04
CA GLY A 65 30.03 20.25 -6.70
C GLY A 65 29.16 20.86 -5.60
N THR A 66 28.30 21.83 -5.94
CA THR A 66 27.37 22.50 -5.02
C THR A 66 26.16 21.61 -4.70
N ASN A 67 25.54 21.84 -3.54
CA ASN A 67 24.35 21.12 -3.11
C ASN A 67 23.10 22.01 -3.25
N LEU A 68 22.15 21.59 -4.08
CA LEU A 68 20.81 22.16 -4.14
C LEU A 68 19.97 21.60 -3.00
N THR A 69 19.56 22.47 -2.07
CA THR A 69 18.73 22.10 -0.91
C THR A 69 17.27 22.53 -1.08
N LYS A 70 17.01 23.50 -1.97
CA LYS A 70 15.67 23.99 -2.26
C LYS A 70 14.93 23.01 -3.17
N ARG A 71 13.71 22.64 -2.77
CA ARG A 71 12.88 21.66 -3.50
C ARG A 71 12.62 22.05 -4.95
N PHE A 72 12.25 23.30 -5.19
CA PHE A 72 11.99 23.81 -6.54
C PHE A 72 13.21 23.66 -7.46
N ASP A 73 14.41 23.99 -6.95
CA ASP A 73 15.64 23.88 -7.74
C ASP A 73 16.03 22.42 -7.98
N MET A 74 15.80 21.53 -7.01
CA MET A 74 15.98 20.08 -7.18
C MET A 74 15.04 19.53 -8.26
N GLU A 75 13.75 19.86 -8.20
CA GLU A 75 12.75 19.39 -9.17
C GLU A 75 13.07 19.90 -10.58
N ARG A 76 13.44 21.19 -10.72
CA ARG A 76 13.88 21.74 -12.00
C ARG A 76 15.09 21.00 -12.57
N ARG A 77 16.12 20.75 -11.74
CA ARG A 77 17.34 20.06 -12.19
C ARG A 77 17.09 18.62 -12.58
N ILE A 78 16.19 17.92 -11.87
CA ILE A 78 15.76 16.56 -12.20
C ILE A 78 14.99 16.54 -13.52
N GLN A 79 14.08 17.50 -13.71
CA GLN A 79 13.33 17.64 -14.95
C GLN A 79 14.27 17.87 -16.13
N GLU A 80 15.17 18.86 -16.04
CA GLU A 80 16.17 19.14 -17.07
C GLU A 80 17.03 17.91 -17.39
N TYR A 81 17.47 17.19 -16.36
CA TYR A 81 18.25 15.95 -16.53
C TYR A 81 17.47 14.92 -17.36
N TYR A 82 16.26 14.56 -16.91
CA TYR A 82 15.47 13.54 -17.60
C TYR A 82 14.98 14.01 -18.97
N THR A 83 14.62 15.28 -19.14
CA THR A 83 14.29 15.85 -20.45
C THR A 83 15.49 15.76 -21.37
N SER A 84 16.71 16.07 -20.93
CA SER A 84 17.90 15.97 -21.77
C SER A 84 18.30 14.51 -22.09
N MET A 85 17.99 13.58 -21.18
CA MET A 85 18.28 12.15 -21.32
C MET A 85 17.32 11.48 -22.30
N PHE A 86 16.04 11.86 -22.27
CA PHE A 86 15.00 11.32 -23.13
C PHE A 86 14.71 12.16 -24.38
N ALA A 87 15.23 13.38 -24.48
CA ALA A 87 15.25 14.11 -25.74
C ALA A 87 16.07 13.27 -26.74
N SER A 88 15.39 12.73 -27.76
CA SER A 88 15.98 11.82 -28.73
C SER A 88 17.15 12.49 -29.45
N LYS A 89 18.39 12.18 -29.02
CA LYS A 89 19.63 12.70 -29.64
C LYS A 89 20.05 11.89 -30.87
N SER A 90 19.44 10.73 -31.07
CA SER A 90 19.58 9.94 -32.28
C SER A 90 18.23 9.83 -32.98
N VAL A 91 18.21 10.17 -34.26
CA VAL A 91 17.22 9.59 -35.18
C VAL A 91 17.67 8.15 -35.33
N VAL A 92 17.21 7.27 -34.44
CA VAL A 92 17.27 5.84 -34.71
C VAL A 92 16.34 5.66 -35.91
N PRO A 93 16.83 5.23 -37.08
CA PRO A 93 15.92 4.84 -38.13
C PRO A 93 14.98 3.82 -37.51
N LEU A 94 13.67 4.02 -37.63
CA LEU A 94 12.76 2.90 -37.50
C LEU A 94 13.26 1.88 -38.53
N VAL A 95 14.02 0.90 -38.06
CA VAL A 95 14.27 -0.30 -38.85
C VAL A 95 12.88 -0.84 -39.06
N ASP A 96 12.41 -0.85 -40.31
CA ASP A 96 11.20 -1.57 -40.66
C ASP A 96 11.35 -2.95 -40.04
N ASP A 97 10.50 -3.26 -39.07
CA ASP A 97 10.50 -4.54 -38.40
C ASP A 97 9.99 -5.55 -39.42
N ASN A 98 10.86 -5.97 -40.34
CA ASN A 98 10.59 -6.98 -41.37
C ASN A 98 10.45 -8.38 -40.75
N ARG A 99 10.22 -8.48 -39.43
CA ARG A 99 9.75 -9.71 -38.82
C ARG A 99 8.38 -9.98 -39.40
N ALA A 100 8.15 -11.23 -39.82
CA ALA A 100 6.79 -11.66 -40.13
C ALA A 100 5.90 -11.27 -38.95
N GLU A 101 4.84 -10.50 -39.20
CA GLU A 101 3.85 -10.16 -38.18
C GLU A 101 3.43 -11.48 -37.53
N GLU A 102 3.90 -11.70 -36.31
CA GLU A 102 3.52 -12.88 -35.55
C GLU A 102 2.04 -12.68 -35.24
N GLU A 103 1.19 -13.52 -35.82
CA GLU A 103 -0.25 -13.36 -35.74
C GLU A 103 -0.65 -13.31 -34.27
N MET A 104 -1.12 -12.14 -33.82
CA MET A 104 -1.50 -11.98 -32.42
C MET A 104 -2.54 -13.05 -32.09
N PRO A 105 -2.29 -13.91 -31.08
CA PRO A 105 -3.24 -14.95 -30.74
C PRO A 105 -4.56 -14.29 -30.38
N GLN A 106 -5.63 -14.72 -31.05
CA GLN A 106 -6.95 -14.16 -30.84
C GLN A 106 -7.38 -14.45 -29.40
N ILE A 107 -7.42 -13.41 -28.58
CA ILE A 107 -7.86 -13.52 -27.19
C ILE A 107 -9.35 -13.85 -27.20
N LEU A 108 -9.69 -15.10 -26.88
CA LEU A 108 -11.07 -15.55 -26.83
C LEU A 108 -11.75 -15.00 -25.57
N ILE A 109 -13.00 -14.55 -25.71
CA ILE A 109 -13.80 -14.05 -24.58
C ILE A 109 -13.95 -15.12 -23.48
N SER A 110 -13.93 -16.41 -23.85
CA SER A 110 -13.95 -17.55 -22.92
C SER A 110 -12.70 -17.62 -22.05
N GLU A 111 -11.51 -17.33 -22.59
CA GLU A 111 -10.26 -17.30 -21.83
C GLU A 111 -10.27 -16.16 -20.81
N VAL A 112 -10.74 -14.98 -21.23
CA VAL A 112 -10.90 -13.81 -20.34
C VAL A 112 -11.89 -14.14 -19.22
N ARG A 113 -13.03 -14.76 -19.54
CA ARG A 113 -14.01 -15.20 -18.53
C ARG A 113 -13.42 -16.21 -17.57
N THR A 114 -12.65 -17.18 -18.06
CA THR A 114 -12.01 -18.22 -17.25
C THR A 114 -10.95 -17.63 -16.33
N ALA A 115 -10.13 -16.70 -16.82
CA ALA A 115 -9.14 -15.98 -16.02
C ALA A 115 -9.77 -15.10 -14.92
N VAL A 116 -10.89 -14.44 -15.22
CA VAL A 116 -11.63 -13.65 -14.23
C VAL A 116 -12.28 -14.56 -13.18
N GLN A 117 -12.91 -15.67 -13.61
CA GLN A 117 -13.57 -16.61 -12.70
C GLN A 117 -12.58 -17.36 -11.81
N SER A 118 -11.43 -17.77 -12.32
CA SER A 118 -10.38 -18.41 -11.52
C SER A 118 -9.82 -17.46 -10.45
N ARG A 119 -9.64 -16.18 -10.81
CA ARG A 119 -9.23 -15.11 -9.90
C ARG A 119 -10.28 -14.80 -8.83
N GLN A 120 -11.57 -14.83 -9.17
CA GLN A 120 -12.65 -14.67 -8.19
C GLN A 120 -12.77 -15.90 -7.27
N SER A 121 -12.68 -17.10 -7.83
CA SER A 121 -12.76 -18.37 -7.08
C SER A 121 -11.63 -18.49 -6.04
N THR A 122 -10.41 -18.08 -6.40
CA THR A 122 -9.27 -18.03 -5.47
C THR A 122 -9.48 -16.99 -4.37
N TRP A 123 -10.05 -15.82 -4.70
CA TRP A 123 -10.43 -14.80 -3.71
C TRP A 123 -11.50 -15.29 -2.73
N TYR A 124 -12.56 -15.94 -3.22
CA TYR A 124 -13.61 -16.50 -2.36
C TYR A 124 -13.07 -17.63 -1.47
N ARG A 125 -12.24 -18.52 -2.01
CA ARG A 125 -11.64 -19.62 -1.24
C ARG A 125 -10.72 -19.08 -0.14
N TRP A 126 -9.90 -18.07 -0.44
CA TRP A 126 -9.04 -17.39 0.54
C TRP A 126 -9.84 -16.65 1.62
N TYR A 127 -10.93 -15.96 1.24
CA TYR A 127 -11.80 -15.24 2.16
C TYR A 127 -12.54 -16.20 3.10
N HIS A 128 -13.04 -17.32 2.58
CA HIS A 128 -13.76 -18.32 3.34
C HIS A 128 -12.83 -19.04 4.33
N GLU A 129 -11.61 -19.40 3.90
CA GLU A 129 -10.63 -20.10 4.73
C GLU A 129 -10.06 -19.21 5.87
N ARG A 130 -9.97 -17.89 5.64
CA ARG A 130 -9.61 -16.94 6.71
C ARG A 130 -10.78 -16.63 7.63
N SER A 131 -12.00 -16.51 7.09
CA SER A 131 -13.19 -16.22 7.90
C SER A 131 -13.56 -17.39 8.82
N THR A 132 -13.44 -18.64 8.37
CA THR A 132 -13.68 -19.82 9.22
C THR A 132 -12.65 -19.93 10.34
N LYS A 133 -11.36 -19.66 10.07
CA LYS A 133 -10.32 -19.62 11.12
C LYS A 133 -10.60 -18.55 12.18
N ILE A 134 -10.99 -17.34 11.76
CA ILE A 134 -11.34 -16.24 12.69
C ILE A 134 -12.60 -16.59 13.51
N TRP A 135 -13.60 -17.21 12.89
CA TRP A 135 -14.83 -17.62 13.55
C TRP A 135 -14.59 -18.73 14.60
N TRP A 136 -13.77 -19.73 14.27
CA TRP A 136 -13.37 -20.78 15.22
C TRP A 136 -12.56 -20.24 16.40
N ILE A 137 -11.61 -19.33 16.16
CA ILE A 137 -10.86 -18.67 17.24
C ILE A 137 -11.81 -17.92 18.18
N ARG A 138 -12.82 -17.23 17.61
CA ARG A 138 -13.79 -16.47 18.40
C ARG A 138 -14.70 -17.36 19.26
N ILE A 139 -15.09 -18.54 18.77
CA ILE A 139 -15.87 -19.53 19.53
C ILE A 139 -15.05 -20.11 20.68
N VAL A 140 -13.80 -20.50 20.41
CA VAL A 140 -12.90 -21.07 21.42
C VAL A 140 -12.60 -20.05 22.52
N GLU A 141 -12.35 -18.78 22.15
CA GLU A 141 -12.09 -17.71 23.13
C GLU A 141 -13.34 -17.40 23.98
N ASN A 142 -14.54 -17.41 23.39
CA ASN A 142 -15.79 -17.16 24.11
C ASN A 142 -16.12 -18.28 25.10
N ASN A 143 -15.90 -19.54 24.70
CA ASN A 143 -16.07 -20.69 25.59
C ASN A 143 -15.02 -20.69 26.72
N ARG A 144 -13.77 -20.34 26.43
CA ARG A 144 -12.71 -20.19 27.43
C ARG A 144 -13.04 -19.12 28.47
N GLN A 145 -13.55 -17.96 28.05
CA GLN A 145 -13.98 -16.90 28.98
C GLN A 145 -15.19 -17.32 29.82
N THR A 146 -16.09 -18.13 29.27
CA THR A 146 -17.27 -18.64 29.97
C THR A 146 -16.86 -19.63 31.06
N ILE A 147 -15.94 -20.54 30.74
CA ILE A 147 -15.38 -21.51 31.70
C ILE A 147 -14.58 -20.80 32.80
N GLN A 148 -13.82 -19.75 32.47
CA GLN A 148 -13.07 -18.98 33.47
C GLN A 148 -13.94 -18.14 34.41
N ARG A 149 -15.18 -17.79 34.02
CA ARG A 149 -16.14 -17.13 34.92
C ARG A 149 -16.75 -18.13 35.90
N MET A 150 -17.09 -19.33 35.46
CA MET A 150 -17.66 -20.39 36.31
C MET A 150 -16.70 -20.92 37.38
N LEU A 151 -15.39 -20.70 37.23
CA LEU A 151 -14.36 -21.11 38.20
C LEU A 151 -13.98 -20.00 39.20
N LYS A 152 -14.64 -18.84 39.12
CA LYS A 152 -14.36 -17.66 39.97
C LYS A 152 -15.48 -17.33 40.95
N ASP A 153 -16.59 -18.06 40.90
CA ASP A 153 -17.67 -18.08 41.89
C ASP A 153 -17.53 -19.32 42.78
#